data_AF-A0A1E4L7W6-F1
#
_entry.id   AF-A0A1E4L7W6-F1
#
_cell.length_a   1.000
_cell.length_b   1.000
_cell.length_c   1.000
_cell.angle_alpha   90.00
_cell.angle_beta   90.00
_cell.angle_gamma   90.00
#
_symmetry.space_group_name_H-M   'P 1'
#
loop_
_entity.id
_entity.type
_entity.pdbx_description
1 polymer ?
#
loop_
_entity_poly.entity_id
_entity_poly.type
_entity_poly.pdbx_seq_one_letter_code
_entity_poly.pdbx_strand_id
1 'polypeptide(L)'
;MKTFCRCPRWLKITAFLVLILGALLAYIGWDRFLRDHGATQFDNPDERFKYGSIGAENDAGIPYWIFYVLPRVFPDKLPKPGIGYASFGVAWEQGQELPVGFSKRRIGFDRVANTCAACHVASYRSQPEETPTLVVTGPNHTLDLEAFFRFLVDCARDPRFNADTLMAEINLAADLDFIDRMAYRYLIIPITKKRLTERESQFQWIYRHDFPEWGRGRDDAMNLTKYFMIRWPMDDSFGPTDMPSIWNLQKYQPEQGHRMNFAGDSHDPYSVVIDSALGLMGAEPKNKRDFLGQIDWLVDYLKTKPAPKYPFPIDAGRAARGKPVFDAHCAACHASARTGTIVPLSEIGTDRGRIDTWGKQAAIEANQVVSDMGIERRGLVEAPLTGYVAQFLDGIWLRAPYLHNGSVPTLADLLMPPAQRPPLFWRGYDVFDPVHVGFVVKGAAAERAGTPYDTRLRGNGNQGHDFGTTLPASDKDALLEYLKTL
;
A
#
# COMPACT_ATOMS: atom_id res chain seq x y z
N MET A 1 51.26 -41.58 -38.17
CA MET A 1 50.40 -40.54 -37.55
C MET A 1 49.36 -41.22 -36.68
N LYS A 2 49.06 -40.60 -35.52
CA LYS A 2 48.55 -41.20 -34.28
C LYS A 2 47.26 -42.02 -34.44
N THR A 3 47.30 -43.25 -33.95
CA THR A 3 46.14 -44.12 -33.69
C THR A 3 45.25 -43.49 -32.62
N PHE A 4 44.05 -43.05 -33.00
CA PHE A 4 43.03 -42.66 -32.02
C PHE A 4 42.68 -43.86 -31.15
N CYS A 5 43.01 -43.79 -29.86
CA CYS A 5 42.57 -44.77 -28.86
C CYS A 5 41.05 -44.98 -28.98
N ARG A 6 40.62 -46.20 -29.30
CA ARG A 6 39.20 -46.59 -29.26
C ARG A 6 38.75 -46.60 -27.79
N CYS A 7 38.13 -45.50 -27.38
CA CYS A 7 37.55 -45.38 -26.03
C CYS A 7 36.58 -46.57 -25.79
N PRO A 8 36.76 -47.34 -24.70
CA PRO A 8 35.94 -48.50 -24.40
C PRO A 8 34.45 -48.18 -24.42
N ARG A 9 33.63 -49.11 -24.92
CA ARG A 9 32.17 -48.91 -25.07
C ARG A 9 31.50 -48.60 -23.73
N TRP A 10 31.98 -49.17 -22.63
CA TRP A 10 31.50 -48.88 -21.27
C TRP A 10 31.79 -47.44 -20.85
N LEU A 11 32.97 -46.88 -21.14
CA LEU A 11 33.33 -45.49 -20.86
C LEU A 11 32.42 -44.50 -21.60
N LYS A 12 32.05 -44.81 -22.85
CA LYS A 12 31.08 -44.00 -23.62
C LYS A 12 29.68 -44.06 -23.02
N ILE A 13 29.24 -45.25 -22.57
CA ILE A 13 27.94 -45.44 -21.92
C ILE A 13 27.92 -44.71 -20.57
N THR A 14 28.96 -44.84 -19.75
CA THR A 14 29.07 -44.14 -18.47
C THR A 14 29.10 -42.63 -18.68
N ALA A 15 29.88 -42.11 -19.63
CA ALA A 15 29.91 -40.68 -19.94
C ALA A 15 28.53 -40.17 -20.40
N PHE A 16 27.81 -40.94 -21.22
CA PHE A 16 26.47 -40.60 -21.66
C PHE A 16 25.45 -40.60 -20.49
N LEU A 17 25.51 -41.59 -19.60
CA LEU A 17 24.66 -41.64 -18.40
C LEU A 17 24.96 -40.48 -17.44
N VAL A 18 26.23 -40.12 -17.26
CA VAL A 18 26.63 -38.96 -16.45
C VAL A 18 26.13 -37.65 -17.08
N LEU A 19 26.19 -37.52 -18.41
CA LEU A 19 25.62 -36.36 -19.11
C LEU A 19 24.11 -36.27 -18.95
N ILE A 20 23.38 -37.40 -19.07
CA ILE A 20 21.93 -37.43 -18.83
C ILE A 20 21.62 -37.06 -17.38
N LEU A 21 22.34 -37.63 -16.41
CA LEU A 21 22.13 -37.32 -15.01
C LEU A 21 22.43 -35.84 -14.71
N GLY A 22 23.50 -35.31 -15.27
CA GLY A 22 23.85 -33.90 -15.17
C GLY A 22 22.78 -32.99 -15.77
N ALA A 23 22.25 -33.33 -16.95
CA ALA A 23 21.16 -32.61 -17.59
C ALA A 23 19.85 -32.69 -16.78
N LEU A 24 19.55 -33.86 -16.20
CA LEU A 24 18.38 -34.06 -15.34
C LEU A 24 18.48 -33.21 -14.06
N LEU A 25 19.63 -33.23 -13.39
CA LEU A 25 19.89 -32.42 -12.20
C LEU A 25 19.84 -30.92 -12.53
N ALA A 26 20.40 -30.50 -13.67
CA ALA A 26 20.32 -29.13 -14.14
C ALA A 26 18.88 -28.70 -14.42
N TYR A 27 18.08 -29.56 -15.05
CA TYR A 27 16.67 -29.29 -15.31
C TYR A 27 15.86 -29.20 -14.01
N ILE A 28 16.04 -30.13 -13.07
CA ILE A 28 15.38 -30.10 -11.75
C ILE A 28 15.78 -28.83 -10.99
N GLY A 29 17.07 -28.48 -11.00
CA GLY A 29 17.55 -27.26 -10.35
C GLY A 29 16.96 -25.99 -10.97
N TRP A 30 16.91 -25.92 -12.31
CA TRP A 30 16.27 -24.81 -13.01
C TRP A 30 14.78 -24.72 -12.69
N ASP A 31 14.04 -25.81 -12.79
CA ASP A 31 12.60 -25.87 -12.52
C ASP A 31 12.26 -25.49 -11.07
N ARG A 32 13.00 -26.04 -10.10
CA ARG A 32 12.72 -25.83 -8.66
C ARG A 32 13.18 -24.50 -8.11
N PHE A 33 14.18 -23.85 -8.71
CA PHE A 33 14.79 -22.65 -8.12
C PHE A 33 14.76 -21.40 -9.00
N LEU A 34 14.60 -21.54 -10.32
CA LEU A 34 14.75 -20.43 -11.26
C LEU A 34 13.56 -20.24 -12.20
N ARG A 35 12.79 -21.28 -12.49
CA ARG A 35 11.68 -21.21 -13.44
C ARG A 35 10.54 -20.34 -12.90
N ASP A 36 10.15 -19.36 -13.70
CA ASP A 36 8.92 -18.60 -13.48
C ASP A 36 7.74 -19.36 -14.10
N HIS A 37 6.73 -19.68 -13.28
CA HIS A 37 5.52 -20.37 -13.73
C HIS A 37 4.44 -19.42 -14.26
N GLY A 38 4.76 -18.11 -14.33
CA GLY A 38 3.83 -17.08 -14.75
C GLY A 38 2.93 -16.59 -13.61
N ALA A 39 2.19 -15.52 -13.90
CA ALA A 39 1.21 -14.97 -12.96
C ALA A 39 -0.11 -15.76 -13.02
N THR A 40 -0.75 -15.92 -11.86
CA THR A 40 -2.11 -16.43 -11.74
C THR A 40 -3.04 -15.61 -12.62
N GLN A 41 -3.89 -16.30 -13.40
CA GLN A 41 -4.91 -15.67 -14.21
C GLN A 41 -6.18 -15.47 -13.37
N PHE A 42 -6.88 -14.37 -13.62
CA PHE A 42 -8.09 -13.98 -12.89
C PHE A 42 -9.15 -13.57 -13.91
N ASP A 43 -10.35 -14.15 -13.79
CA ASP A 43 -11.48 -13.77 -14.63
C ASP A 43 -12.16 -12.48 -14.13
N ASN A 44 -12.13 -12.25 -12.81
CA ASN A 44 -12.67 -11.07 -12.17
C ASN A 44 -11.57 -9.99 -12.00
N PRO A 45 -11.73 -8.79 -12.56
CA PRO A 45 -10.74 -7.72 -12.44
C PRO A 45 -10.55 -7.22 -11.00
N ASP A 46 -11.59 -7.28 -10.16
CA ASP A 46 -11.49 -6.90 -8.74
C ASP A 46 -10.68 -7.94 -7.95
N GLU A 47 -10.78 -9.23 -8.29
CA GLU A 47 -9.91 -10.26 -7.72
C GLU A 47 -8.46 -10.12 -8.20
N ARG A 48 -8.26 -9.83 -9.49
CA ARG A 48 -6.93 -9.51 -10.02
C ARG A 48 -6.32 -8.30 -9.31
N PHE A 49 -7.12 -7.28 -9.00
CA PHE A 49 -6.64 -6.12 -8.26
C PHE A 49 -6.23 -6.49 -6.82
N LYS A 50 -7.04 -7.32 -6.14
CA LYS A 50 -6.79 -7.75 -4.76
C LYS A 50 -5.57 -8.67 -4.60
N TYR A 51 -5.38 -9.62 -5.52
CA TYR A 51 -4.43 -10.74 -5.35
C TYR A 51 -3.43 -10.91 -6.51
N GLY A 52 -3.54 -10.12 -7.57
CA GLY A 52 -2.67 -10.20 -8.73
C GLY A 52 -1.26 -9.67 -8.46
N SER A 53 -0.26 -10.41 -8.91
CA SER A 53 1.15 -10.02 -8.84
C SER A 53 1.42 -8.75 -9.65
N ILE A 54 2.18 -7.82 -9.06
CA ILE A 54 2.79 -6.70 -9.77
C ILE A 54 4.26 -6.96 -10.15
N GLY A 55 4.78 -8.17 -9.90
CA GLY A 55 6.15 -8.58 -10.18
C GLY A 55 7.13 -8.47 -9.02
N ALA A 56 6.70 -7.95 -7.86
CA ALA A 56 7.51 -7.78 -6.66
C ALA A 56 8.10 -9.09 -6.09
N GLU A 57 7.51 -10.25 -6.40
CA GLU A 57 7.96 -11.56 -5.95
C GLU A 57 9.36 -11.93 -6.43
N ASN A 58 9.84 -11.31 -7.52
CA ASN A 58 11.17 -11.56 -8.07
C ASN A 58 12.29 -11.16 -7.09
N ASP A 59 12.16 -9.99 -6.47
CA ASP A 59 13.24 -9.38 -5.67
C ASP A 59 12.83 -9.12 -4.19
N ALA A 60 11.57 -8.77 -3.93
CA ALA A 60 11.05 -8.49 -2.59
C ALA A 60 10.17 -9.62 -2.01
N GLY A 61 9.87 -10.65 -2.81
CA GLY A 61 9.00 -11.75 -2.39
C GLY A 61 9.57 -12.58 -1.25
N ILE A 62 8.74 -12.82 -0.23
CA ILE A 62 9.07 -13.72 0.88
C ILE A 62 8.62 -15.14 0.51
N PRO A 63 9.45 -16.18 0.66
CA PRO A 63 9.01 -17.56 0.44
C PRO A 63 7.75 -17.87 1.26
N TYR A 64 6.72 -18.42 0.62
CA TYR A 64 5.38 -18.54 1.18
C TYR A 64 5.37 -19.24 2.55
N TRP A 65 6.07 -20.37 2.69
CA TRP A 65 6.08 -21.09 3.96
C TRP A 65 6.83 -20.36 5.07
N ILE A 66 7.81 -19.51 4.74
CA ILE A 66 8.42 -18.62 5.75
C ILE A 66 7.38 -17.60 6.19
N PHE A 67 6.77 -16.87 5.25
CA PHE A 67 5.72 -15.89 5.52
C PHE A 67 4.63 -16.49 6.40
N TYR A 68 4.10 -17.66 6.02
CA TYR A 68 3.05 -18.35 6.76
C TYR A 68 3.37 -18.62 8.23
N VAL A 69 4.60 -19.02 8.56
CA VAL A 69 4.98 -19.37 9.94
C VAL A 69 5.51 -18.20 10.77
N LEU A 70 5.89 -17.07 10.16
CA LEU A 70 6.45 -15.94 10.92
C LEU A 70 5.59 -15.52 12.12
N PRO A 71 4.26 -15.31 11.98
CA PRO A 71 3.46 -14.86 13.11
C PRO A 71 3.33 -15.90 14.25
N ARG A 72 3.60 -17.19 13.96
CA ARG A 72 3.61 -18.28 14.97
C ARG A 72 4.92 -18.36 15.72
N VAL A 73 6.03 -18.13 15.01
CA VAL A 73 7.39 -18.17 15.60
C VAL A 73 7.68 -16.89 16.39
N PHE A 74 7.15 -15.76 15.93
CA PHE A 74 7.39 -14.42 16.48
C PHE A 74 6.11 -13.72 16.96
N PRO A 75 5.27 -14.37 17.79
CA PRO A 75 4.03 -13.75 18.25
C PRO A 75 4.30 -12.51 19.10
N ASP A 76 5.46 -12.43 19.75
CA ASP A 76 5.95 -11.30 20.54
C ASP A 76 6.36 -10.07 19.71
N LYS A 77 6.50 -10.21 18.38
CA LYS A 77 6.84 -9.12 17.46
C LYS A 77 5.61 -8.53 16.77
N LEU A 78 4.43 -9.13 16.97
CA LEU A 78 3.17 -8.62 16.41
C LEU A 78 2.63 -7.47 17.27
N PRO A 79 1.99 -6.45 16.68
CA PRO A 79 1.25 -5.43 17.44
C PRO A 79 0.23 -6.03 18.40
N LYS A 80 -0.36 -7.16 18.00
CA LYS A 80 -1.31 -7.94 18.81
C LYS A 80 -1.02 -9.44 18.67
N PRO A 81 -0.40 -10.07 19.67
CA PRO A 81 -0.11 -11.50 19.65
C PRO A 81 -1.37 -12.37 19.49
N GLY A 82 -1.23 -13.52 18.82
CA GLY A 82 -2.27 -14.55 18.74
C GLY A 82 -3.28 -14.43 17.59
N ILE A 83 -3.31 -13.31 16.86
CA ILE A 83 -4.19 -13.13 15.69
C ILE A 83 -3.44 -13.07 14.35
N GLY A 84 -2.14 -13.34 14.36
CA GLY A 84 -1.30 -13.39 13.17
C GLY A 84 -1.26 -12.07 12.40
N TYR A 85 -1.30 -12.15 11.07
CA TYR A 85 -1.26 -10.98 10.19
C TYR A 85 -2.44 -10.02 10.38
N ALA A 86 -3.59 -10.48 10.89
CA ALA A 86 -4.72 -9.60 11.20
C ALA A 86 -4.38 -8.50 12.23
N SER A 87 -3.31 -8.67 13.02
CA SER A 87 -2.80 -7.63 13.91
C SER A 87 -2.41 -6.33 13.18
N PHE A 88 -1.96 -6.42 11.94
CA PHE A 88 -1.64 -5.28 11.08
C PHE A 88 -2.89 -4.65 10.44
N GLY A 89 -4.10 -5.14 10.71
CA GLY A 89 -5.33 -4.62 10.09
C GLY A 89 -5.45 -4.96 8.60
N VAL A 90 -4.86 -6.06 8.15
CA VAL A 90 -5.14 -6.57 6.80
C VAL A 90 -6.52 -7.24 6.78
N ALA A 91 -7.25 -7.07 5.69
CA ALA A 91 -8.56 -7.71 5.50
C ALA A 91 -8.42 -9.10 4.89
N TRP A 92 -9.37 -9.99 5.21
CA TRP A 92 -9.40 -11.36 4.70
C TRP A 92 -10.77 -11.70 4.13
N GLU A 93 -10.79 -12.29 2.94
CA GLU A 93 -12.03 -12.80 2.34
C GLU A 93 -12.18 -14.29 2.61
N GLN A 94 -13.40 -14.73 2.86
CA GLN A 94 -13.68 -16.14 3.10
C GLN A 94 -13.19 -16.99 1.91
N GLY A 95 -12.44 -18.06 2.21
CA GLY A 95 -11.91 -18.98 1.22
C GLY A 95 -10.59 -18.55 0.57
N GLN A 96 -10.09 -17.35 0.86
CA GLN A 96 -8.79 -16.90 0.38
C GLN A 96 -7.67 -17.36 1.31
N GLU A 97 -6.54 -17.72 0.73
CA GLU A 97 -5.37 -18.23 1.48
C GLU A 97 -4.47 -17.12 2.02
N LEU A 98 -4.50 -15.96 1.38
CA LEU A 98 -3.74 -14.77 1.76
C LEU A 98 -4.70 -13.62 2.04
N PRO A 99 -4.30 -12.64 2.88
CA PRO A 99 -5.10 -11.44 3.04
C PRO A 99 -5.15 -10.64 1.73
N VAL A 100 -6.17 -9.81 1.61
CA VAL A 100 -6.25 -8.83 0.52
C VAL A 100 -5.01 -7.95 0.53
N GLY A 101 -4.45 -7.69 -0.66
CA GLY A 101 -3.21 -6.93 -0.80
C GLY A 101 -1.95 -7.78 -0.84
N PHE A 102 -2.08 -9.12 -0.88
CA PHE A 102 -0.96 -10.03 -1.05
C PHE A 102 -1.19 -10.95 -2.24
N SER A 103 -0.16 -11.10 -3.07
CA SER A 103 -0.13 -12.04 -4.19
C SER A 103 0.70 -13.27 -3.83
N LYS A 104 0.39 -14.39 -4.48
CA LYS A 104 1.21 -15.61 -4.46
C LYS A 104 1.64 -15.95 -5.88
N ARG A 105 2.94 -16.04 -6.13
CA ARG A 105 3.50 -16.43 -7.43
C ARG A 105 4.61 -17.45 -7.26
N ARG A 106 4.68 -18.43 -8.16
CA ARG A 106 5.71 -19.45 -8.15
C ARG A 106 6.87 -19.08 -9.07
N ILE A 107 8.02 -18.77 -8.46
CA ILE A 107 9.30 -18.51 -9.13
C ILE A 107 10.32 -19.45 -8.50
N GLY A 108 10.47 -20.63 -9.09
CA GLY A 108 11.02 -21.85 -8.49
C GLY A 108 10.11 -22.42 -7.39
N PHE A 109 9.92 -21.63 -6.34
CA PHE A 109 9.03 -21.90 -5.21
C PHE A 109 8.03 -20.76 -5.01
N ASP A 110 6.97 -21.01 -4.24
CA ASP A 110 5.92 -20.02 -3.99
C ASP A 110 6.46 -18.86 -3.15
N ARG A 111 6.20 -17.64 -3.61
CA ARG A 111 6.58 -16.39 -2.94
C ARG A 111 5.37 -15.50 -2.78
N VAL A 112 5.38 -14.73 -1.69
CA VAL A 112 4.37 -13.76 -1.32
C VAL A 112 4.95 -12.37 -1.45
N ALA A 113 4.21 -11.46 -2.08
CA ALA A 113 4.53 -10.03 -2.11
C ALA A 113 3.27 -9.19 -1.92
N ASN A 114 3.45 -7.94 -1.54
CA ASN A 114 2.37 -6.97 -1.44
C ASN A 114 1.94 -6.51 -2.84
N THR A 115 0.67 -6.16 -2.98
CA THR A 115 0.06 -5.55 -4.16
C THR A 115 -0.48 -4.16 -3.81
N CYS A 116 -0.91 -3.40 -4.82
CA CYS A 116 -1.55 -2.10 -4.61
C CYS A 116 -2.76 -2.17 -3.67
N ALA A 117 -3.45 -3.32 -3.63
CA ALA A 117 -4.63 -3.54 -2.80
C ALA A 117 -4.33 -3.55 -1.29
N ALA A 118 -3.06 -3.70 -0.87
CA ALA A 118 -2.70 -3.56 0.54
C ALA A 118 -3.07 -2.16 1.05
N CYS A 119 -2.80 -1.12 0.25
CA CYS A 119 -3.11 0.27 0.61
C CYS A 119 -4.45 0.75 0.02
N HIS A 120 -4.93 0.14 -1.06
CA HIS A 120 -6.06 0.62 -1.84
C HIS A 120 -7.27 -0.34 -1.85
N VAL A 121 -7.53 -1.01 -0.73
CA VAL A 121 -8.82 -1.65 -0.45
C VAL A 121 -9.33 -1.18 0.90
N ALA A 122 -10.44 -0.45 0.89
CA ALA A 122 -11.12 -0.04 2.10
C ALA A 122 -11.99 -1.18 2.64
N SER A 123 -12.25 -1.18 3.95
CA SER A 123 -13.29 -2.00 4.56
C SER A 123 -14.27 -1.12 5.32
N TYR A 124 -15.53 -1.55 5.41
CA TYR A 124 -16.48 -0.98 6.37
C TYR A 124 -17.49 -2.02 6.84
N ARG A 125 -18.08 -1.76 8.01
CA ARG A 125 -19.17 -2.52 8.60
C ARG A 125 -20.26 -1.57 9.05
N SER A 126 -21.52 -1.98 8.93
CA SER A 126 -22.63 -1.20 9.49
C SER A 126 -22.80 -1.46 10.97
N GLN A 127 -22.46 -2.68 11.42
CA GLN A 127 -22.46 -3.08 12.83
C GLN A 127 -21.18 -3.85 13.23
N PRO A 128 -20.75 -3.81 14.51
CA PRO A 128 -19.53 -4.44 14.98
C PRO A 128 -19.37 -5.94 14.73
N GLU A 129 -20.45 -6.68 14.59
CA GLU A 129 -20.50 -8.13 14.43
C GLU A 129 -20.57 -8.60 12.97
N GLU A 130 -20.74 -7.68 12.02
CA GLU A 130 -20.84 -8.03 10.61
C GLU A 130 -19.49 -8.40 10.00
N THR A 131 -19.53 -9.17 8.91
CA THR A 131 -18.37 -9.35 8.04
C THR A 131 -18.08 -8.03 7.32
N PRO A 132 -16.82 -7.55 7.29
CA PRO A 132 -16.47 -6.34 6.58
C PRO A 132 -16.84 -6.40 5.09
N THR A 133 -17.48 -5.35 4.59
CA THR A 133 -17.61 -5.11 3.15
C THR A 133 -16.31 -4.52 2.64
N LEU A 134 -15.70 -5.18 1.66
CA LEU A 134 -14.46 -4.72 1.05
C LEU A 134 -14.75 -3.90 -0.20
N VAL A 135 -14.09 -2.76 -0.34
CA VAL A 135 -14.23 -1.85 -1.47
C VAL A 135 -12.87 -1.66 -2.11
N VAL A 136 -12.69 -2.29 -3.27
CA VAL A 136 -11.50 -2.12 -4.10
C VAL A 136 -11.33 -0.66 -4.52
N THR A 137 -10.08 -0.23 -4.71
CA THR A 137 -9.67 1.14 -5.08
C THR A 137 -9.99 2.23 -4.04
N GLY A 138 -10.56 1.85 -2.89
CA GLY A 138 -10.78 2.73 -1.74
C GLY A 138 -9.57 2.79 -0.81
N PRO A 139 -9.50 3.80 0.07
CA PRO A 139 -8.38 3.98 0.98
C PRO A 139 -8.40 2.95 2.11
N ASN A 140 -7.35 2.15 2.26
CA ASN A 140 -7.25 1.22 3.38
C ASN A 140 -6.93 1.98 4.66
N HIS A 141 -7.95 2.28 5.46
CA HIS A 141 -7.80 3.02 6.72
C HIS A 141 -7.39 2.14 7.93
N THR A 142 -7.30 0.82 7.72
CA THR A 142 -7.05 -0.17 8.79
C THR A 142 -5.61 -0.68 8.83
N LEU A 143 -4.90 -0.67 7.71
CA LEU A 143 -3.54 -1.22 7.59
C LEU A 143 -2.52 -0.43 8.43
N ASP A 144 -1.73 -1.14 9.23
CA ASP A 144 -0.53 -0.63 9.91
C ASP A 144 0.72 -1.07 9.14
N LEU A 145 1.09 -0.27 8.12
CA LEU A 145 2.20 -0.60 7.21
C LEU A 145 3.56 -0.48 7.89
N GLU A 146 3.73 0.51 8.77
CA GLU A 146 4.95 0.70 9.54
C GLU A 146 5.22 -0.51 10.44
N ALA A 147 4.21 -0.96 11.19
CA ALA A 147 4.35 -2.14 12.04
C ALA A 147 4.64 -3.41 11.24
N PHE A 148 4.05 -3.55 10.04
CA PHE A 148 4.35 -4.68 9.15
C PHE A 148 5.81 -4.70 8.71
N PHE A 149 6.37 -3.55 8.33
CA PHE A 149 7.80 -3.46 7.97
C PHE A 149 8.71 -3.74 9.18
N ARG A 150 8.40 -3.18 10.35
CA ARG A 150 9.16 -3.46 11.59
C ARG A 150 9.13 -4.95 11.92
N PHE A 151 7.97 -5.59 11.84
CA PHE A 151 7.82 -7.02 12.09
C PHE A 151 8.75 -7.88 11.23
N LEU A 152 8.84 -7.61 9.92
CA LEU A 152 9.71 -8.38 9.01
C LEU A 152 11.19 -8.21 9.38
N VAL A 153 11.61 -6.98 9.69
CA VAL A 153 13.00 -6.67 10.07
C VAL A 153 13.33 -7.28 11.43
N ASP A 154 12.46 -7.12 12.43
CA ASP A 154 12.65 -7.66 13.78
C ASP A 154 12.68 -9.19 13.80
N CYS A 155 11.84 -9.84 12.99
CA CYS A 155 11.92 -11.28 12.78
C CYS A 155 13.29 -11.66 12.22
N ALA A 156 13.76 -10.99 11.17
CA ALA A 156 15.05 -11.31 10.54
C ALA A 156 16.25 -11.14 11.48
N ARG A 157 16.20 -10.17 12.40
CA ARG A 157 17.25 -9.91 13.41
C ARG A 157 17.24 -10.91 14.56
N ASP A 158 16.09 -11.51 14.84
CA ASP A 158 15.92 -12.42 15.97
C ASP A 158 16.69 -13.76 15.75
N PRO A 159 17.40 -14.28 16.76
CA PRO A 159 18.11 -15.55 16.66
C PRO A 159 17.20 -16.73 16.27
N ARG A 160 15.90 -16.70 16.61
CA ARG A 160 14.92 -17.71 16.23
C ARG A 160 14.67 -17.76 14.72
N PHE A 161 15.06 -16.75 13.95
CA PHE A 161 15.02 -16.82 12.48
C PHE A 161 16.20 -17.66 12.00
N ASN A 162 16.03 -18.97 12.08
CA ASN A 162 17.00 -19.96 11.66
C ASN A 162 16.28 -21.20 11.11
N ALA A 163 17.03 -22.04 10.42
CA ALA A 163 16.47 -23.20 9.73
C ALA A 163 15.84 -24.22 10.67
N ASP A 164 16.36 -24.41 11.89
CA ASP A 164 15.80 -25.37 12.84
C ASP A 164 14.42 -24.93 13.33
N THR A 165 14.31 -23.67 13.74
CA THR A 165 13.08 -23.12 14.30
C THR A 165 11.99 -22.99 13.24
N LEU A 166 12.32 -22.40 12.09
CA LEU A 166 11.33 -22.22 11.02
C LEU A 166 10.91 -23.56 10.41
N MET A 167 11.83 -24.50 10.21
CA MET A 167 11.45 -25.82 9.68
C MET A 167 10.58 -26.62 10.65
N ALA A 168 10.76 -26.46 11.96
CA ALA A 168 9.88 -27.10 12.94
C ALA A 168 8.42 -26.71 12.72
N GLU A 169 8.14 -25.40 12.55
CA GLU A 169 6.80 -24.91 12.27
C GLU A 169 6.32 -25.22 10.84
N ILE A 170 7.21 -25.14 9.84
CA ILE A 170 6.85 -25.44 8.45
C ILE A 170 6.43 -26.91 8.30
N ASN A 171 7.14 -27.84 8.93
CA ASN A 171 6.82 -29.26 8.86
C ASN A 171 5.48 -29.62 9.53
N LEU A 172 4.94 -28.76 10.41
CA LEU A 172 3.60 -28.92 10.98
C LEU A 172 2.51 -28.42 10.03
N ALA A 173 2.84 -27.51 9.12
CA ALA A 173 1.90 -26.85 8.23
C ALA A 173 1.93 -27.39 6.78
N ALA A 174 3.04 -27.99 6.36
CA ALA A 174 3.31 -28.37 4.98
C ALA A 174 3.96 -29.76 4.88
N ASP A 175 3.54 -30.54 3.87
CA ASP A 175 4.21 -31.78 3.48
C ASP A 175 5.20 -31.51 2.33
N LEU A 176 6.38 -30.98 2.69
CA LEU A 176 7.44 -30.71 1.71
C LEU A 176 8.18 -31.98 1.32
N ASP A 177 8.37 -32.18 0.02
CA ASP A 177 9.22 -33.26 -0.49
C ASP A 177 10.68 -33.09 -0.04
N PHE A 178 11.49 -34.13 -0.23
CA PHE A 178 12.88 -34.13 0.25
C PHE A 178 13.71 -32.97 -0.33
N ILE A 179 13.53 -32.64 -1.61
CA ILE A 179 14.33 -31.59 -2.28
C ILE A 179 13.94 -30.23 -1.70
N ASP A 180 12.65 -29.93 -1.63
CA ASP A 180 12.16 -28.67 -1.10
C ASP A 180 12.53 -28.52 0.38
N ARG A 181 12.43 -29.59 1.18
CA ARG A 181 12.82 -29.59 2.59
C ARG A 181 14.30 -29.26 2.78
N MET A 182 15.18 -29.84 1.96
CA MET A 182 16.62 -29.54 2.00
C MET A 182 16.89 -28.12 1.50
N ALA A 183 16.19 -27.67 0.46
CA ALA A 183 16.31 -26.31 -0.05
C ALA A 183 15.88 -25.27 0.99
N TYR A 184 14.74 -25.47 1.67
CA TYR A 184 14.28 -24.59 2.73
C TYR A 184 15.30 -24.50 3.85
N ARG A 185 15.78 -25.66 4.33
CA ARG A 185 16.72 -25.73 5.44
C ARG A 185 18.07 -25.07 5.13
N TYR A 186 18.66 -25.35 3.97
CA TYR A 186 20.05 -24.99 3.70
C TYR A 186 20.23 -23.79 2.76
N LEU A 187 19.21 -23.40 2.00
CA LEU A 187 19.30 -22.32 1.01
C LEU A 187 18.28 -21.21 1.29
N ILE A 188 16.99 -21.52 1.25
CA ILE A 188 15.92 -20.51 1.22
C ILE A 188 15.88 -19.73 2.55
N ILE A 189 15.80 -20.40 3.70
CA ILE A 189 15.76 -19.71 5.01
C ILE A 189 17.01 -18.84 5.25
N PRO A 190 18.25 -19.35 5.07
CA PRO A 190 19.45 -18.52 5.20
C PRO A 190 19.49 -17.33 4.23
N ILE A 191 19.11 -17.53 2.96
CA ILE A 191 19.08 -16.46 1.96
C ILE A 191 18.03 -15.41 2.32
N THR A 192 16.82 -15.82 2.71
CA THR A 192 15.76 -14.89 3.13
C THR A 192 16.20 -14.06 4.33
N LYS A 193 16.80 -14.67 5.35
CA LYS A 193 17.36 -13.94 6.50
C LYS A 193 18.37 -12.90 6.05
N LYS A 194 19.33 -13.31 5.22
CA LYS A 194 20.37 -12.42 4.69
C LYS A 194 19.77 -11.25 3.93
N ARG A 195 18.83 -11.50 3.01
CA ARG A 195 18.18 -10.45 2.20
C ARG A 195 17.36 -9.46 3.04
N LEU A 196 16.62 -9.94 4.02
CA LEU A 196 15.87 -9.07 4.94
C LEU A 196 16.82 -8.21 5.79
N THR A 197 17.92 -8.80 6.25
CA THR A 197 18.95 -8.07 7.04
C THR A 197 19.69 -7.04 6.18
N GLU A 198 20.01 -7.35 4.92
CA GLU A 198 20.65 -6.39 4.00
C GLU A 198 19.81 -5.12 3.77
N ARG A 199 18.48 -5.25 3.82
CA ARG A 199 17.54 -4.13 3.67
C ARG A 199 17.35 -3.31 4.95
N GLU A 200 17.83 -3.76 6.11
CA GLU A 200 17.67 -3.08 7.41
C GLU A 200 18.12 -1.61 7.37
N SER A 201 19.21 -1.31 6.66
CA SER A 201 19.72 0.06 6.50
C SER A 201 18.67 1.01 5.87
N GLN A 202 17.86 0.51 4.94
CA GLN A 202 16.80 1.27 4.26
C GLN A 202 15.57 1.47 5.16
N PHE A 203 15.42 0.66 6.21
CA PHE A 203 14.35 0.74 7.18
C PHE A 203 14.74 1.48 8.47
N GLN A 204 15.96 2.00 8.61
CA GLN A 204 16.38 2.68 9.86
C GLN A 204 15.46 3.86 10.25
N TRP A 205 14.85 4.53 9.28
CA TRP A 205 13.94 5.65 9.52
C TRP A 205 12.65 5.25 10.25
N ILE A 206 12.10 4.06 9.99
CA ILE A 206 10.97 3.55 10.76
C ILE A 206 11.39 3.11 12.17
N TYR A 207 12.65 3.26 12.58
CA TYR A 207 13.09 3.08 13.96
C TYR A 207 13.48 4.42 14.62
N ARG A 208 13.18 5.57 13.99
CA ARG A 208 13.34 6.91 14.58
C ARG A 208 12.21 7.17 15.59
N HIS A 209 12.45 6.78 16.84
CA HIS A 209 11.47 6.98 17.94
C HIS A 209 11.23 8.45 18.32
N ASP A 210 12.03 9.38 17.81
CA ASP A 210 11.78 10.82 17.90
C ASP A 210 10.72 11.30 16.90
N PHE A 211 10.33 10.46 15.92
CA PHE A 211 9.18 10.69 15.06
C PHE A 211 7.93 9.99 15.61
N PRO A 212 6.75 10.58 15.41
CA PRO A 212 5.49 9.88 15.65
C PRO A 212 5.38 8.62 14.78
N GLU A 213 4.69 7.62 15.29
CA GLU A 213 4.23 6.48 14.49
C GLU A 213 3.28 6.98 13.38
N TRP A 214 3.33 6.35 12.21
CA TRP A 214 2.42 6.69 11.10
C TRP A 214 0.98 6.37 11.49
N GLY A 215 0.79 5.24 12.16
CA GLY A 215 -0.49 4.70 12.58
C GLY A 215 -1.27 4.04 11.42
N ARG A 216 -2.48 3.57 11.74
CA ARG A 216 -3.31 2.83 10.77
C ARG A 216 -3.80 3.71 9.62
N GLY A 217 -3.73 3.18 8.41
CA GLY A 217 -4.22 3.78 7.18
C GLY A 217 -3.33 4.86 6.57
N ARG A 218 -2.05 4.86 6.97
CA ARG A 218 -1.08 5.87 6.55
C ARG A 218 0.22 5.25 6.10
N ASP A 219 0.90 5.95 5.22
CA ASP A 219 2.26 5.71 4.81
C ASP A 219 3.02 7.02 4.65
N ASP A 220 4.34 6.98 4.66
CA ASP A 220 5.16 8.14 4.25
C ASP A 220 5.75 7.88 2.87
N ALA A 221 4.85 7.93 1.88
CA ALA A 221 5.09 7.54 0.50
C ALA A 221 6.34 8.18 -0.12
N MET A 222 6.59 9.46 0.14
CA MET A 222 7.75 10.16 -0.46
C MET A 222 9.06 9.88 0.27
N ASN A 223 9.05 9.69 1.59
CA ASN A 223 10.25 9.23 2.30
C ASN A 223 10.58 7.77 1.91
N LEU A 224 9.58 6.92 1.70
CA LEU A 224 9.77 5.60 1.09
C LEU A 224 10.50 5.71 -0.25
N THR A 225 10.00 6.52 -1.19
CA THR A 225 10.69 6.74 -2.48
C THR A 225 12.10 7.29 -2.29
N LYS A 226 12.28 8.27 -1.40
CA LYS A 226 13.56 8.94 -1.13
C LYS A 226 14.64 7.98 -0.63
N TYR A 227 14.31 7.11 0.32
CA TYR A 227 15.29 6.21 0.93
C TYR A 227 15.45 4.88 0.17
N PHE A 228 14.40 4.36 -0.47
CA PHE A 228 14.48 3.09 -1.21
C PHE A 228 14.98 3.25 -2.65
N MET A 229 14.50 4.27 -3.36
CA MET A 229 14.76 4.40 -4.81
C MET A 229 16.01 5.21 -5.09
N ILE A 230 16.10 6.43 -4.55
CA ILE A 230 17.25 7.32 -4.78
C ILE A 230 18.34 7.22 -3.70
N ARG A 231 18.07 6.48 -2.61
CA ARG A 231 19.04 6.16 -1.54
C ARG A 231 19.68 7.39 -0.91
N TRP A 232 18.90 8.45 -0.73
CA TRP A 232 19.38 9.63 -0.02
C TRP A 232 19.79 9.28 1.41
N PRO A 233 20.75 10.02 1.98
CA PRO A 233 21.04 9.91 3.40
C PRO A 233 19.78 10.23 4.22
N MET A 234 19.70 9.62 5.40
CA MET A 234 18.63 9.93 6.34
C MET A 234 18.62 11.42 6.67
N ASP A 235 17.44 12.02 6.63
CA ASP A 235 17.23 13.41 7.03
C ASP A 235 16.15 13.48 8.12
N ASP A 236 15.82 14.70 8.55
CA ASP A 236 14.83 14.91 9.59
C ASP A 236 13.42 15.19 9.03
N SER A 237 13.15 14.94 7.75
CA SER A 237 11.82 15.20 7.17
C SER A 237 10.83 14.08 7.53
N PHE A 238 9.59 14.47 7.82
CA PHE A 238 8.53 13.55 8.25
C PHE A 238 7.18 14.10 7.81
N GLY A 239 6.41 13.28 7.07
CA GLY A 239 5.10 13.70 6.61
C GLY A 239 4.22 12.55 6.09
N PRO A 240 3.86 11.57 6.94
CA PRO A 240 2.97 10.50 6.53
C PRO A 240 1.61 11.04 6.09
N THR A 241 1.08 10.47 5.02
CA THR A 241 -0.23 10.80 4.44
C THR A 241 -1.22 9.68 4.67
N ASP A 242 -2.50 10.02 4.63
CA ASP A 242 -3.56 9.03 4.48
C ASP A 242 -3.41 8.29 3.15
N MET A 243 -3.79 7.01 3.08
CA MET A 243 -3.83 6.31 1.80
C MET A 243 -4.96 6.90 0.94
N PRO A 244 -4.75 7.30 -0.33
CA PRO A 244 -5.81 7.90 -1.13
C PRO A 244 -6.73 6.85 -1.77
N SER A 245 -7.95 7.26 -2.11
CA SER A 245 -8.76 6.53 -3.10
C SER A 245 -8.15 6.66 -4.50
N ILE A 246 -8.21 5.60 -5.30
CA ILE A 246 -7.64 5.55 -6.66
C ILE A 246 -8.65 5.11 -7.72
N TRP A 247 -9.95 5.28 -7.44
CA TRP A 247 -11.00 5.13 -8.44
C TRP A 247 -11.07 6.31 -9.40
N ASN A 248 -11.67 6.08 -10.56
CA ASN A 248 -12.12 7.10 -11.50
C ASN A 248 -11.00 8.03 -12.00
N LEU A 249 -9.82 7.46 -12.25
CA LEU A 249 -8.61 8.24 -12.56
C LEU A 249 -8.73 9.06 -13.85
N GLN A 250 -9.69 8.76 -14.74
CA GLN A 250 -9.99 9.57 -15.92
C GLN A 250 -10.39 11.03 -15.63
N LYS A 251 -10.79 11.34 -14.38
CA LYS A 251 -11.07 12.71 -13.95
C LYS A 251 -9.81 13.57 -13.87
N TYR A 252 -8.65 12.97 -13.67
CA TYR A 252 -7.37 13.67 -13.59
C TYR A 252 -6.77 13.81 -14.99
N GLN A 253 -6.94 14.99 -15.57
CA GLN A 253 -6.57 15.38 -16.93
C GLN A 253 -5.41 16.38 -16.87
N PRO A 254 -4.16 15.94 -17.08
CA PRO A 254 -2.98 16.77 -16.91
C PRO A 254 -2.95 18.04 -17.78
N GLU A 255 -3.63 18.01 -18.92
CA GLU A 255 -3.84 19.13 -19.83
C GLU A 255 -4.68 20.26 -19.23
N GLN A 256 -5.52 19.95 -18.24
CA GLN A 256 -6.28 20.93 -17.46
C GLN A 256 -5.49 21.44 -16.24
N GLY A 257 -4.21 21.08 -16.13
CA GLY A 257 -3.37 21.39 -14.98
C GLY A 257 -3.59 20.48 -13.77
N HIS A 258 -4.36 19.39 -13.93
CA HIS A 258 -4.56 18.44 -12.84
C HIS A 258 -3.24 17.77 -12.45
N ARG A 259 -3.12 17.45 -11.16
CA ARG A 259 -1.99 16.74 -10.56
C ARG A 259 -2.49 15.60 -9.69
N MET A 260 -1.59 14.66 -9.43
CA MET A 260 -1.84 13.50 -8.59
C MET A 260 -0.91 13.49 -7.38
N ASN A 261 -1.17 12.58 -6.43
CA ASN A 261 -0.67 12.62 -5.05
C ASN A 261 -1.18 13.84 -4.28
N PHE A 262 -1.17 13.77 -2.95
CA PHE A 262 -1.75 14.84 -2.13
C PHE A 262 -1.11 16.20 -2.38
N ALA A 263 0.21 16.28 -2.57
CA ALA A 263 0.91 17.55 -2.79
C ALA A 263 1.13 17.89 -4.28
N GLY A 264 0.57 17.08 -5.20
CA GLY A 264 0.69 17.31 -6.64
C GLY A 264 2.05 16.89 -7.22
N ASP A 265 2.72 15.92 -6.60
CA ASP A 265 4.09 15.51 -6.90
C ASP A 265 4.24 14.75 -8.22
N SER A 266 3.15 14.24 -8.79
CA SER A 266 3.17 13.52 -10.07
C SER A 266 2.33 14.21 -11.13
N HIS A 267 2.82 14.15 -12.37
CA HIS A 267 2.18 14.82 -13.49
C HIS A 267 0.86 14.18 -13.93
N ASP A 268 0.72 12.86 -13.82
CA ASP A 268 -0.42 12.11 -14.34
C ASP A 268 -0.62 10.76 -13.63
N PRO A 269 -1.80 10.12 -13.78
CA PRO A 269 -2.07 8.81 -13.19
C PRO A 269 -1.12 7.69 -13.61
N TYR A 270 -0.65 7.69 -14.86
CA TYR A 270 0.26 6.65 -15.37
C TYR A 270 1.59 6.67 -14.62
N SER A 271 2.14 7.87 -14.43
CA SER A 271 3.37 8.12 -13.69
C SER A 271 3.25 7.68 -12.23
N VAL A 272 2.11 7.97 -11.57
CA VAL A 272 1.86 7.54 -10.18
C VAL A 272 1.85 6.03 -10.05
N VAL A 273 1.16 5.33 -10.96
CA VAL A 273 1.03 3.87 -10.90
C VAL A 273 2.39 3.20 -11.11
N ILE A 274 3.20 3.70 -12.05
CA ILE A 274 4.59 3.22 -12.23
C ILE A 274 5.42 3.44 -10.97
N ASP A 275 5.48 4.67 -10.46
CA ASP A 275 6.33 5.01 -9.33
C ASP A 275 5.95 4.24 -8.07
N SER A 276 4.64 4.07 -7.84
CA SER A 276 4.12 3.30 -6.70
C SER A 276 4.46 1.82 -6.84
N ALA A 277 4.34 1.24 -8.04
CA ALA A 277 4.70 -0.16 -8.29
C ALA A 277 6.21 -0.40 -8.13
N LEU A 278 7.05 0.47 -8.67
CA LEU A 278 8.51 0.41 -8.50
C LEU A 278 8.91 0.58 -7.03
N GLY A 279 8.27 1.51 -6.31
CA GLY A 279 8.46 1.70 -4.87
C GLY A 279 8.13 0.44 -4.07
N LEU A 280 7.01 -0.22 -4.36
CA LEU A 280 6.60 -1.46 -3.67
C LEU A 280 7.51 -2.65 -4.00
N MET A 281 8.02 -2.72 -5.25
CA MET A 281 8.98 -3.73 -5.68
C MET A 281 10.37 -3.53 -5.06
N GLY A 282 10.79 -2.28 -4.88
CA GLY A 282 12.11 -1.91 -4.38
C GLY A 282 13.28 -2.36 -5.28
N ALA A 283 13.01 -2.63 -6.56
CA ALA A 283 13.99 -3.12 -7.54
C ALA A 283 13.51 -2.84 -8.98
N GLU A 284 14.45 -2.84 -9.92
CA GLU A 284 14.15 -2.78 -11.36
C GLU A 284 13.35 -4.02 -11.80
N PRO A 285 12.33 -3.89 -12.67
CA PRO A 285 11.58 -5.03 -13.17
C PRO A 285 12.45 -6.01 -13.96
N LYS A 286 12.40 -7.32 -13.63
CA LYS A 286 13.10 -8.37 -14.38
C LYS A 286 12.70 -8.46 -15.85
N ASN A 287 11.42 -8.22 -16.13
CA ASN A 287 10.88 -8.15 -17.48
C ASN A 287 10.08 -6.87 -17.64
N LYS A 288 10.66 -5.90 -18.35
CA LYS A 288 10.04 -4.59 -18.59
C LYS A 288 8.71 -4.69 -19.35
N ARG A 289 8.60 -5.60 -20.33
CA ARG A 289 7.38 -5.74 -21.13
C ARG A 289 6.21 -6.22 -20.27
N ASP A 290 6.46 -7.22 -19.43
CA ASP A 290 5.43 -7.77 -18.55
C ASP A 290 5.03 -6.75 -17.48
N PHE A 291 6.01 -6.00 -16.94
CA PHE A 291 5.77 -4.90 -16.02
C PHE A 291 4.87 -3.83 -16.64
N LEU A 292 5.23 -3.30 -17.81
CA LEU A 292 4.44 -2.27 -18.49
C LEU A 292 3.04 -2.79 -18.86
N GLY A 293 2.91 -4.04 -19.30
CA GLY A 293 1.60 -4.65 -19.54
C GLY A 293 0.72 -4.75 -18.28
N GLN A 294 1.32 -4.95 -17.10
CA GLN A 294 0.60 -4.89 -15.83
C GLN A 294 0.20 -3.46 -15.44
N ILE A 295 1.08 -2.48 -15.68
CA ILE A 295 0.79 -1.06 -15.47
C ILE A 295 -0.37 -0.61 -16.37
N ASP A 296 -0.33 -0.95 -17.66
CA ASP A 296 -1.38 -0.60 -18.62
C ASP A 296 -2.74 -1.17 -18.17
N TRP A 297 -2.76 -2.44 -17.74
CA TRP A 297 -3.98 -3.04 -17.19
C TRP A 297 -4.48 -2.32 -15.93
N LEU A 298 -3.59 -1.99 -14.99
CA LEU A 298 -3.95 -1.26 -13.78
C LEU A 298 -4.53 0.11 -14.13
N VAL A 299 -3.89 0.86 -15.01
CA VAL A 299 -4.35 2.18 -15.41
C VAL A 299 -5.70 2.10 -16.11
N ASP A 300 -5.91 1.15 -17.02
CA ASP A 300 -7.21 0.95 -17.69
C ASP A 300 -8.33 0.57 -16.71
N TYR A 301 -8.03 -0.31 -15.75
CA TYR A 301 -8.96 -0.69 -14.69
C TYR A 301 -9.33 0.52 -13.81
N LEU A 302 -8.33 1.24 -13.29
CA LEU A 302 -8.53 2.38 -12.37
C LEU A 302 -9.14 3.61 -13.07
N LYS A 303 -8.89 3.76 -14.38
CA LYS A 303 -9.43 4.85 -15.19
C LYS A 303 -10.95 4.93 -15.12
N THR A 304 -11.62 3.77 -15.16
CA THR A 304 -13.10 3.68 -15.26
C THR A 304 -13.78 3.10 -14.03
N LYS A 305 -13.03 2.52 -13.07
CA LYS A 305 -13.59 2.01 -11.82
C LYS A 305 -14.28 3.16 -11.06
N PRO A 306 -15.60 3.13 -10.83
CA PRO A 306 -16.29 4.21 -10.13
C PRO A 306 -16.12 4.11 -8.61
N ALA A 307 -16.26 5.24 -7.92
CA ALA A 307 -16.43 5.28 -6.48
C ALA A 307 -17.69 4.50 -6.05
N PRO A 308 -17.71 3.86 -4.87
CA PRO A 308 -18.89 3.18 -4.36
C PRO A 308 -20.00 4.19 -4.01
N LYS A 309 -21.25 3.82 -4.28
CA LYS A 309 -22.39 4.58 -3.76
C LYS A 309 -22.46 4.44 -2.24
N TYR A 310 -22.93 5.49 -1.58
CA TYR A 310 -23.24 5.44 -0.15
C TYR A 310 -24.30 4.37 0.13
N PRO A 311 -24.03 3.38 1.00
CA PRO A 311 -24.89 2.21 1.16
C PRO A 311 -26.01 2.41 2.20
N PHE A 312 -26.00 3.52 2.93
CA PHE A 312 -26.99 3.81 3.97
C PHE A 312 -28.10 4.75 3.44
N PRO A 313 -29.23 4.87 4.17
CA PRO A 313 -30.31 5.78 3.77
C PRO A 313 -29.84 7.23 3.64
N ILE A 314 -30.39 7.92 2.63
CA ILE A 314 -30.18 9.36 2.39
C ILE A 314 -31.54 10.07 2.46
N ASP A 315 -31.65 11.12 3.27
CA ASP A 315 -32.77 12.05 3.25
C ASP A 315 -32.66 12.95 2.00
N ALA A 316 -33.38 12.57 0.95
CA ALA A 316 -33.35 13.27 -0.34
C ALA A 316 -33.74 14.75 -0.23
N GLY A 317 -34.69 15.10 0.65
CA GLY A 317 -35.12 16.48 0.86
C GLY A 317 -34.03 17.33 1.51
N ARG A 318 -33.31 16.76 2.48
CA ARG A 318 -32.16 17.39 3.13
C ARG A 318 -30.95 17.47 2.19
N ALA A 319 -30.63 16.43 1.44
CA ALA A 319 -29.57 16.46 0.43
C ALA A 319 -29.84 17.53 -0.65
N ALA A 320 -31.09 17.68 -1.10
CA ALA A 320 -31.47 18.72 -2.03
C ALA A 320 -31.26 20.14 -1.47
N ARG A 321 -31.47 20.35 -0.16
CA ARG A 321 -31.13 21.62 0.53
C ARG A 321 -29.62 21.80 0.72
N GLY A 322 -28.86 20.72 0.86
CA GLY A 322 -27.42 20.75 1.00
C GLY A 322 -26.68 21.14 -0.28
N LYS A 323 -27.23 20.80 -1.45
CA LYS A 323 -26.58 21.11 -2.73
C LYS A 323 -26.31 22.63 -2.92
N PRO A 324 -27.27 23.56 -2.71
CA PRO A 324 -26.97 24.99 -2.77
C PRO A 324 -25.89 25.45 -1.78
N VAL A 325 -25.84 24.85 -0.58
CA VAL A 325 -24.79 25.14 0.42
C VAL A 325 -23.43 24.69 -0.12
N PHE A 326 -23.34 23.50 -0.70
CA PHE A 326 -22.13 23.02 -1.36
C PHE A 326 -21.71 23.94 -2.52
N ASP A 327 -22.64 24.31 -3.39
CA ASP A 327 -22.39 25.18 -4.53
C ASP A 327 -21.81 26.54 -4.07
N ALA A 328 -22.31 27.09 -2.97
CA ALA A 328 -21.87 28.37 -2.42
C ALA A 328 -20.52 28.32 -1.69
N HIS A 329 -20.20 27.22 -0.99
CA HIS A 329 -19.08 27.17 -0.04
C HIS A 329 -17.96 26.20 -0.41
N CYS A 330 -18.21 25.24 -1.31
CA CYS A 330 -17.29 24.13 -1.59
C CYS A 330 -16.94 24.03 -3.09
N ALA A 331 -17.91 24.27 -3.97
CA ALA A 331 -17.78 24.04 -5.41
C ALA A 331 -16.66 24.85 -6.06
N ALA A 332 -16.32 26.04 -5.52
CA ALA A 332 -15.23 26.87 -6.03
C ALA A 332 -13.87 26.15 -6.06
N CYS A 333 -13.64 25.16 -5.20
CA CYS A 333 -12.44 24.31 -5.24
C CYS A 333 -12.71 22.88 -5.69
N HIS A 334 -13.87 22.30 -5.31
CA HIS A 334 -14.13 20.87 -5.49
C HIS A 334 -15.04 20.53 -6.68
N ALA A 335 -15.66 21.52 -7.32
CA ALA A 335 -16.47 21.35 -8.53
C ALA A 335 -16.28 22.53 -9.49
N SER A 336 -15.03 22.88 -9.78
CA SER A 336 -14.65 23.99 -10.66
C SER A 336 -13.38 23.64 -11.47
N ALA A 337 -12.86 24.61 -12.23
CA ALA A 337 -11.55 24.49 -12.88
C ALA A 337 -10.38 24.37 -11.89
N ARG A 338 -10.59 24.62 -10.58
CA ARG A 338 -9.58 24.37 -9.53
C ARG A 338 -9.56 22.92 -9.07
N THR A 339 -10.61 22.13 -9.31
CA THR A 339 -10.63 20.72 -8.93
C THR A 339 -9.49 19.97 -9.60
N GLY A 340 -8.79 19.12 -8.87
CA GLY A 340 -7.62 18.39 -9.35
C GLY A 340 -6.33 19.23 -9.44
N THR A 341 -6.39 20.53 -9.15
CA THR A 341 -5.21 21.43 -9.14
C THR A 341 -4.70 21.69 -7.72
N ILE A 342 -3.49 22.26 -7.60
CA ILE A 342 -2.88 22.57 -6.30
C ILE A 342 -3.49 23.85 -5.72
N VAL A 343 -4.04 23.75 -4.50
CA VAL A 343 -4.42 24.89 -3.66
C VAL A 343 -3.23 25.28 -2.79
N PRO A 344 -2.75 26.53 -2.86
CA PRO A 344 -1.59 26.97 -2.08
C PRO A 344 -1.75 26.73 -0.58
N LEU A 345 -0.65 26.36 0.09
CA LEU A 345 -0.64 26.09 1.53
C LEU A 345 -1.13 27.30 2.34
N SER A 346 -0.79 28.51 1.91
CA SER A 346 -1.22 29.76 2.55
C SER A 346 -2.73 30.00 2.47
N GLU A 347 -3.42 29.36 1.52
CA GLU A 347 -4.88 29.42 1.39
C GLU A 347 -5.56 28.29 2.17
N ILE A 348 -5.07 27.05 2.04
CA ILE A 348 -5.72 25.88 2.67
C ILE A 348 -5.35 25.72 4.16
N GLY A 349 -4.17 26.17 4.58
CA GLY A 349 -3.75 26.22 5.99
C GLY A 349 -3.54 24.88 6.71
N THR A 350 -3.55 23.75 6.00
CA THR A 350 -3.34 22.41 6.59
C THR A 350 -1.89 22.16 6.99
N ASP A 351 -1.62 21.04 7.67
CA ASP A 351 -0.25 20.64 8.07
C ASP A 351 0.73 20.69 6.88
N ARG A 352 1.99 21.11 7.13
CA ARG A 352 3.03 21.29 6.10
C ARG A 352 3.96 20.08 5.95
N GLY A 353 3.98 19.15 6.90
CA GLY A 353 4.98 18.09 7.01
C GLY A 353 5.18 17.31 5.72
N ARG A 354 4.10 16.97 5.02
CA ARG A 354 4.17 16.26 3.73
C ARG A 354 4.83 17.06 2.60
N ILE A 355 4.68 18.39 2.56
CA ILE A 355 5.38 19.22 1.56
C ILE A 355 6.89 19.21 1.80
N ASP A 356 7.31 19.13 3.06
CA ASP A 356 8.71 19.22 3.46
C ASP A 356 9.48 17.90 3.30
N THR A 357 8.82 16.77 2.96
CA THR A 357 9.50 15.48 2.71
C THR A 357 10.07 15.34 1.31
N TRP A 358 9.59 16.14 0.35
CA TRP A 358 9.90 15.99 -1.07
C TRP A 358 10.24 17.32 -1.72
N GLY A 359 11.11 17.29 -2.75
CA GLY A 359 11.57 18.50 -3.40
C GLY A 359 12.15 18.26 -4.79
N LYS A 360 12.47 19.36 -5.47
CA LYS A 360 12.92 19.36 -6.87
C LYS A 360 14.08 18.40 -7.15
N GLN A 361 15.11 18.39 -6.29
CA GLN A 361 16.27 17.53 -6.50
C GLN A 361 15.91 16.04 -6.40
N ALA A 362 15.09 15.67 -5.42
CA ALA A 362 14.60 14.29 -5.28
C ALA A 362 13.77 13.87 -6.50
N ALA A 363 12.92 14.78 -7.02
CA ALA A 363 12.14 14.52 -8.24
C ALA A 363 13.03 14.28 -9.47
N ILE A 364 14.06 15.11 -9.69
CA ILE A 364 15.02 14.94 -10.80
C ILE A 364 15.71 13.58 -10.72
N GLU A 365 16.25 13.24 -9.55
CA GLU A 365 16.99 11.99 -9.37
C GLU A 365 16.06 10.77 -9.47
N ALA A 366 14.85 10.86 -8.94
CA ALA A 366 13.85 9.82 -9.05
C ALA A 366 13.41 9.60 -10.52
N ASN A 367 13.22 10.67 -11.28
CA ASN A 367 12.94 10.60 -12.71
C ASN A 367 14.10 9.96 -13.47
N GLN A 368 15.35 10.34 -13.16
CA GLN A 368 16.54 9.76 -13.76
C GLN A 368 16.65 8.26 -13.50
N VAL A 369 16.42 7.81 -12.25
CA VAL A 369 16.45 6.38 -11.89
C VAL A 369 15.46 5.58 -12.73
N VAL A 370 14.23 6.06 -12.93
CA VAL A 370 13.24 5.36 -13.77
C VAL A 370 13.61 5.40 -15.26
N SER A 371 14.19 6.52 -15.74
CA SER A 371 14.70 6.63 -17.10
C SER A 371 15.87 5.67 -17.36
N ASP A 372 16.75 5.44 -16.38
CA ASP A 372 17.90 4.54 -16.49
C ASP A 372 17.48 3.07 -16.61
N MET A 373 16.29 2.71 -16.08
CA MET A 373 15.63 1.42 -16.31
C MET A 373 15.01 1.30 -17.72
N GLY A 374 15.08 2.37 -18.52
CA GLY A 374 14.48 2.45 -19.84
C GLY A 374 12.95 2.43 -19.83
N ILE A 375 12.33 2.98 -18.78
CA ILE A 375 10.88 3.13 -18.63
C ILE A 375 10.50 4.58 -18.93
N GLU A 376 9.62 4.78 -19.90
CA GLU A 376 9.16 6.11 -20.31
C GLU A 376 7.85 6.47 -19.59
N ARG A 377 7.79 7.67 -19.03
CA ARG A 377 6.61 8.29 -18.39
C ARG A 377 6.83 9.79 -18.23
N ARG A 378 5.79 10.55 -17.89
CA ARG A 378 5.91 12.01 -17.72
C ARG A 378 6.68 12.42 -16.46
N GLY A 379 6.61 11.64 -15.40
CA GLY A 379 7.48 11.86 -14.25
C GLY A 379 6.82 12.43 -13.00
N LEU A 380 7.67 12.54 -11.98
CA LEU A 380 7.50 13.39 -10.82
C LEU A 380 7.78 14.84 -11.21
N VAL A 381 7.11 15.78 -10.54
CA VAL A 381 7.15 17.21 -10.83
C VAL A 381 8.47 17.81 -10.32
N GLU A 382 9.27 18.36 -11.23
CA GLU A 382 10.57 18.99 -10.93
C GLU A 382 10.44 20.49 -10.55
N ALA A 383 9.41 20.81 -9.77
CA ALA A 383 9.14 22.15 -9.24
C ALA A 383 8.84 22.08 -7.74
N PRO A 384 9.04 23.18 -7.00
CA PRO A 384 8.66 23.22 -5.58
C PRO A 384 7.18 22.88 -5.39
N LEU A 385 6.90 22.06 -4.37
CA LEU A 385 5.54 21.80 -3.91
C LEU A 385 5.03 23.04 -3.17
N THR A 386 3.83 23.50 -3.50
CA THR A 386 3.30 24.79 -3.00
C THR A 386 2.02 24.63 -2.17
N GLY A 387 1.47 23.44 -2.07
CA GLY A 387 0.21 23.19 -1.40
C GLY A 387 -0.31 21.78 -1.64
N TYR A 388 -1.64 21.61 -1.60
CA TYR A 388 -2.30 20.32 -1.73
C TYR A 388 -3.38 20.31 -2.82
N VAL A 389 -3.57 19.17 -3.46
CA VAL A 389 -4.56 19.01 -4.55
C VAL A 389 -5.98 19.11 -4.00
N ALA A 390 -6.82 19.97 -4.59
CA ALA A 390 -8.26 19.99 -4.35
C ALA A 390 -8.91 18.78 -5.04
N GLN A 391 -8.94 17.64 -4.36
CA GLN A 391 -9.40 16.39 -4.95
C GLN A 391 -10.88 16.42 -5.37
N PHE A 392 -11.21 15.62 -6.39
CA PHE A 392 -12.60 15.27 -6.69
C PHE A 392 -13.21 14.55 -5.48
N LEU A 393 -14.48 14.82 -5.18
CA LEU A 393 -15.16 14.34 -3.97
C LEU A 393 -16.02 13.09 -4.19
N ASP A 394 -15.87 12.38 -5.30
CA ASP A 394 -16.61 11.13 -5.50
C ASP A 394 -16.22 10.07 -4.47
N GLY A 395 -17.23 9.46 -3.85
CA GLY A 395 -17.07 8.50 -2.76
C GLY A 395 -16.49 9.10 -1.48
N ILE A 396 -16.64 10.41 -1.24
CA ILE A 396 -16.08 11.10 -0.06
C ILE A 396 -16.52 10.46 1.27
N TRP A 397 -17.68 9.81 1.29
CA TRP A 397 -18.19 9.12 2.46
C TRP A 397 -17.24 8.02 2.97
N LEU A 398 -16.49 7.33 2.10
CA LEU A 398 -15.58 6.23 2.46
C LEU A 398 -14.11 6.68 2.56
N ARG A 399 -13.86 7.99 2.56
CA ARG A 399 -12.51 8.56 2.57
C ARG A 399 -12.12 9.15 3.93
N ALA A 400 -12.78 8.69 4.98
CA ALA A 400 -12.40 9.00 6.34
C ALA A 400 -11.19 8.16 6.78
N PRO A 401 -10.31 8.72 7.62
CA PRO A 401 -10.27 10.10 8.09
C PRO A 401 -9.88 11.12 6.99
N TYR A 402 -10.24 12.39 7.19
CA TYR A 402 -10.12 13.47 6.21
C TYR A 402 -8.85 14.33 6.39
N LEU A 403 -8.57 15.14 5.36
CA LEU A 403 -7.30 15.85 5.08
C LEU A 403 -6.20 14.90 4.59
N HIS A 404 -5.09 15.47 4.09
CA HIS A 404 -4.01 14.68 3.47
C HIS A 404 -3.31 13.72 4.45
N ASN A 405 -3.37 14.00 5.75
CA ASN A 405 -2.76 13.21 6.82
C ASN A 405 -3.81 12.44 7.65
N GLY A 406 -5.09 12.51 7.27
CA GLY A 406 -6.20 11.87 7.97
C GLY A 406 -6.34 12.31 9.43
N SER A 407 -6.14 13.60 9.70
CA SER A 407 -6.16 14.18 11.05
C SER A 407 -7.56 14.61 11.52
N VAL A 408 -8.58 14.47 10.68
CA VAL A 408 -9.98 14.82 11.01
C VAL A 408 -10.89 13.60 10.83
N PRO A 409 -11.50 13.06 11.89
CA PRO A 409 -12.08 11.70 11.82
C PRO A 409 -13.38 11.59 11.01
N THR A 410 -14.21 12.62 10.95
CA THR A 410 -15.50 12.60 10.24
C THR A 410 -15.72 13.88 9.41
N LEU A 411 -16.63 13.86 8.42
CA LEU A 411 -16.98 15.08 7.70
C LEU A 411 -17.65 16.10 8.63
N ALA A 412 -18.40 15.63 9.63
CA ALA A 412 -18.97 16.51 10.64
C ALA A 412 -17.87 17.26 11.42
N ASP A 413 -16.77 16.57 11.78
CA ASP A 413 -15.60 17.20 12.41
C ASP A 413 -14.89 18.19 11.48
N LEU A 414 -14.84 17.90 10.18
CA LEU A 414 -14.23 18.80 9.19
C LEU A 414 -14.96 20.15 9.12
N LEU A 415 -16.28 20.13 9.30
CA LEU A 415 -17.14 21.32 9.38
C LEU A 415 -17.13 22.00 10.76
N MET A 416 -16.32 21.54 11.71
CA MET A 416 -16.08 22.26 12.96
C MET A 416 -14.84 23.16 12.86
N PRO A 417 -14.84 24.33 13.53
CA PRO A 417 -13.62 25.12 13.68
C PRO A 417 -12.47 24.25 14.19
N PRO A 418 -11.22 24.42 13.70
CA PRO A 418 -10.10 23.55 14.07
C PRO A 418 -9.92 23.35 15.59
N ALA A 419 -10.15 24.39 16.38
CA ALA A 419 -10.07 24.35 17.84
C ALA A 419 -11.09 23.42 18.52
N GLN A 420 -12.15 23.00 17.81
CA GLN A 420 -13.19 22.09 18.29
C GLN A 420 -13.05 20.67 17.74
N ARG A 421 -12.13 20.45 16.79
CA ARG A 421 -11.86 19.12 16.22
C ARG A 421 -11.21 18.21 17.27
N PRO A 422 -11.47 16.89 17.27
CA PRO A 422 -10.86 15.97 18.23
C PRO A 422 -9.32 16.01 18.15
N PRO A 423 -8.61 16.26 19.27
CA PRO A 423 -7.15 16.24 19.27
C PRO A 423 -6.57 14.82 19.40
N LEU A 424 -7.38 13.87 19.88
CA LEU A 424 -7.01 12.48 20.07
C LEU A 424 -8.21 11.58 19.73
N PHE A 425 -7.99 10.56 18.90
CA PHE A 425 -9.01 9.60 18.50
C PHE A 425 -8.38 8.27 18.06
N TRP A 426 -9.17 7.20 17.91
CA TRP A 426 -8.69 5.89 17.49
C TRP A 426 -8.92 5.67 15.99
N ARG A 427 -7.87 5.26 15.26
CA ARG A 427 -7.92 4.96 13.82
C ARG A 427 -7.93 3.46 13.54
N GLY A 428 -8.57 3.06 12.45
CA GLY A 428 -8.56 1.68 11.93
C GLY A 428 -9.64 0.75 12.49
N TYR A 429 -10.63 1.28 13.20
CA TYR A 429 -11.88 0.56 13.48
C TYR A 429 -12.88 0.81 12.36
N ASP A 430 -13.33 -0.25 11.69
CA ASP A 430 -14.07 -0.18 10.43
C ASP A 430 -15.59 -0.18 10.59
N VAL A 431 -16.11 0.13 11.78
CA VAL A 431 -17.56 0.39 11.94
C VAL A 431 -17.85 1.82 11.53
N PHE A 432 -18.75 1.98 10.55
CA PHE A 432 -19.08 3.26 9.96
C PHE A 432 -20.08 4.04 10.83
N ASP A 433 -19.87 5.35 10.96
CA ASP A 433 -20.80 6.29 11.57
C ASP A 433 -21.55 7.06 10.45
N PRO A 434 -22.81 6.69 10.14
CA PRO A 434 -23.58 7.34 9.08
C PRO A 434 -24.10 8.73 9.47
N VAL A 435 -24.06 9.10 10.74
CA VAL A 435 -24.52 10.41 11.23
C VAL A 435 -23.44 11.44 10.99
N HIS A 436 -22.21 11.17 11.45
CA HIS A 436 -21.09 12.09 11.30
C HIS A 436 -20.33 11.93 9.96
N VAL A 437 -20.59 10.84 9.24
CA VAL A 437 -19.94 10.44 7.98
C VAL A 437 -18.44 10.26 8.18
N GLY A 438 -18.09 9.09 8.69
CA GLY A 438 -16.73 8.62 8.93
C GLY A 438 -16.76 7.29 9.67
N PHE A 439 -15.72 6.97 10.41
CA PHE A 439 -15.66 5.76 11.23
C PHE A 439 -15.87 6.06 12.71
N VAL A 440 -16.29 5.06 13.49
CA VAL A 440 -16.37 5.18 14.94
C VAL A 440 -14.96 5.25 15.51
N VAL A 441 -14.60 6.41 16.08
CA VAL A 441 -13.24 6.68 16.57
C VAL A 441 -13.10 6.79 18.09
N LYS A 442 -14.17 6.48 18.84
CA LYS A 442 -14.21 6.51 20.31
C LYS A 442 -14.87 5.25 20.87
N GLY A 443 -14.58 4.94 22.13
CA GLY A 443 -15.15 3.81 22.85
C GLY A 443 -14.28 2.56 22.82
N ALA A 444 -14.60 1.59 23.69
CA ALA A 444 -13.76 0.42 23.97
C ALA A 444 -13.55 -0.49 22.75
N ALA A 445 -14.47 -0.50 21.78
CA ALA A 445 -14.30 -1.26 20.54
C ALA A 445 -13.25 -0.61 19.62
N ALA A 446 -13.32 0.71 19.45
CA ALA A 446 -12.35 1.47 18.66
C ALA A 446 -10.95 1.41 19.28
N GLU A 447 -10.84 1.52 20.61
CA GLU A 447 -9.57 1.37 21.34
C GLU A 447 -8.95 -0.03 21.19
N ARG A 448 -9.78 -1.07 21.19
CA ARG A 448 -9.32 -2.47 21.07
C ARG A 448 -8.83 -2.83 19.66
N ALA A 449 -9.43 -2.23 18.64
CA ALA A 449 -9.14 -2.52 17.24
C ALA A 449 -8.09 -1.56 16.65
N GLY A 450 -8.19 -0.28 17.02
CA GLY A 450 -7.43 0.79 16.41
C GLY A 450 -6.12 1.12 17.10
N THR A 451 -5.46 2.17 16.58
CA THR A 451 -4.29 2.81 17.20
C THR A 451 -4.60 4.27 17.51
N PRO A 452 -4.03 4.85 18.58
CA PRO A 452 -4.32 6.23 18.96
C PRO A 452 -3.66 7.19 17.97
N TYR A 453 -4.39 8.22 17.56
CA TYR A 453 -3.92 9.28 16.69
C TYR A 453 -3.99 10.62 17.41
N ASP A 454 -2.84 11.22 17.68
CA ASP A 454 -2.71 12.52 18.34
C ASP A 454 -2.34 13.60 17.33
N THR A 455 -3.22 14.58 17.15
CA THR A 455 -3.07 15.66 16.15
C THR A 455 -2.08 16.74 16.57
N ARG A 456 -1.58 16.69 17.81
CA ARG A 456 -0.57 17.61 18.33
C ARG A 456 0.85 17.16 17.98
N LEU A 457 0.99 15.93 17.50
CA LEU A 457 2.27 15.38 17.07
C LEU A 457 2.65 15.92 15.68
N ARG A 458 3.96 15.96 15.42
CA ARG A 458 4.53 16.42 14.15
C ARG A 458 3.88 15.70 12.96
N GLY A 459 3.44 16.43 11.93
CA GLY A 459 2.85 15.86 10.72
C GLY A 459 1.40 15.38 10.87
N ASN A 460 0.82 15.47 12.08
CA ASN A 460 -0.55 15.05 12.37
C ASN A 460 -1.51 16.23 12.57
N GLY A 461 -1.09 17.46 12.26
CA GLY A 461 -1.88 18.66 12.49
C GLY A 461 -3.26 18.59 11.82
N ASN A 462 -4.30 18.89 12.59
CA ASN A 462 -5.72 18.93 12.17
C ASN A 462 -6.22 20.34 11.86
N GLN A 463 -5.31 21.26 11.55
CA GLN A 463 -5.60 22.67 11.26
C GLN A 463 -5.95 22.88 9.78
N GLY A 464 -6.43 24.08 9.45
CA GLY A 464 -6.75 24.46 8.09
C GLY A 464 -8.02 23.83 7.54
N HIS A 465 -8.30 24.13 6.28
CA HIS A 465 -9.57 23.85 5.63
C HIS A 465 -10.75 24.36 6.49
N ASP A 466 -10.72 25.66 6.80
CA ASP A 466 -11.69 26.30 7.71
C ASP A 466 -13.01 26.67 6.99
N PHE A 467 -13.18 26.22 5.75
CA PHE A 467 -14.36 26.44 4.92
C PHE A 467 -15.58 25.73 5.50
N GLY A 468 -16.73 26.42 5.52
CA GLY A 468 -17.98 25.88 6.03
C GLY A 468 -18.06 25.80 7.57
N THR A 469 -16.99 26.15 8.30
CA THR A 469 -16.94 26.02 9.77
C THR A 469 -17.88 26.98 10.51
N THR A 470 -18.23 28.12 9.90
CA THR A 470 -19.14 29.13 10.43
C THR A 470 -20.60 28.95 9.99
N LEU A 471 -20.90 27.92 9.21
CA LEU A 471 -22.27 27.65 8.76
C LEU A 471 -23.20 27.38 9.95
N PRO A 472 -24.49 27.78 9.87
CA PRO A 472 -25.51 27.33 10.80
C PRO A 472 -25.57 25.81 10.87
N ALA A 473 -25.95 25.25 12.02
CA ALA A 473 -26.02 23.80 12.22
C ALA A 473 -26.93 23.11 11.18
N SER A 474 -28.07 23.71 10.84
CA SER A 474 -28.99 23.21 9.82
C SER A 474 -28.34 23.07 8.43
N ASP A 475 -27.43 23.99 8.09
CA ASP A 475 -26.76 24.02 6.80
C ASP A 475 -25.63 23.01 6.77
N LYS A 476 -24.93 22.81 7.89
CA LYS A 476 -23.95 21.70 8.05
C LYS A 476 -24.64 20.35 7.91
N ASP A 477 -25.77 20.14 8.58
CA ASP A 477 -26.54 18.90 8.47
C ASP A 477 -27.03 18.66 7.04
N ALA A 478 -27.49 19.71 6.35
CA ALA A 478 -27.90 19.62 4.96
C ALA A 478 -26.71 19.30 4.03
N LEU A 479 -25.58 19.98 4.23
CA LEU A 479 -24.35 19.76 3.47
C LEU A 479 -23.82 18.33 3.66
N LEU A 480 -23.77 17.82 4.89
CA LEU A 480 -23.37 16.43 5.16
C LEU A 480 -24.26 15.44 4.41
N GLU A 481 -25.57 15.67 4.38
CA GLU A 481 -26.49 14.82 3.63
C GLU A 481 -26.26 14.86 2.12
N TYR A 482 -25.91 16.04 1.57
CA TYR A 482 -25.52 16.16 0.18
C TYR A 482 -24.20 15.44 -0.12
N LEU A 483 -23.20 15.55 0.77
CA LEU A 483 -21.91 14.87 0.60
C LEU A 483 -22.05 13.35 0.56
N LYS A 484 -23.07 12.76 1.20
CA LYS A 484 -23.40 11.32 1.06
C LYS A 484 -23.81 10.93 -0.37
N THR A 485 -24.22 11.88 -1.20
CA THR A 485 -24.65 11.62 -2.59
C THR A 485 -23.49 11.65 -3.61
N LEU A 486 -22.31 12.09 -3.18
CA LEU A 486 -21.09 12.19 -3.99
C LEU A 486 -20.26 10.91 -3.86
#